data_AF-A0A7S0I3P6-F1
#
_entry.id   AF-A0A7S0I3P6-F1
#
_cell.length_a   1.000
_cell.length_b   1.000
_cell.length_c   1.000
_cell.angle_alpha   90.00
_cell.angle_beta   90.00
_cell.angle_gamma   90.00
#
_symmetry.space_group_name_H-M   'P 1'
#
loop_
_entity.id
_entity.type
_entity.pdbx_description
1 polymer ?
#
loop_
_entity_poly.entity_id
_entity_poly.type
_entity_poly.pdbx_seq_one_letter_code
_entity_poly.pdbx_strand_id
1 'polypeptide(L)'
;MTYGSMTTADASAEQRVEAPARPSMRSNVRIAVGSVLLLAAVMCVVVLHHIENGFDWNVAEMLGLSSSPKDASFFPSWTHGGALRYYDRSMAHGQWSPDAGPPYVKHVTMWSDPRCVDHTGPANNVRRILGLRTSWHDHKWNTNSFMSDMNSVQLRFLSRNTNSVLVIPPFHQFPSMSTRAMAMLNDYVLVGGNTIIVVGGPTGVLFINQNLAGTDGYGYELEPKWVEGPYEMQDSAMGSAFQYGAVTLPAVETYNVGVTTASLPKEAVSYYEASEVSVVFMLPCEAGRIIYIGYTFAEMVPAWTDILLLALRSSPT
;
A
#
# COMPACT_ATOMS: atom_id res chain seq x y z
N MET A 1 4.32 80.06 32.75
CA MET A 1 4.16 79.14 31.61
C MET A 1 5.28 79.43 30.64
N THR A 2 6.16 78.44 30.53
CA THR A 2 7.55 78.55 30.12
C THR A 2 7.68 77.73 28.84
N TYR A 3 8.17 78.32 27.76
CA TYR A 3 8.67 77.57 26.60
C TYR A 3 10.12 77.94 26.39
N GLY A 4 10.98 76.97 26.71
CA GLY A 4 12.43 77.07 26.69
C GLY A 4 13.00 76.90 25.29
N SER A 5 14.05 77.68 25.03
CA SER A 5 14.88 77.65 23.85
C SER A 5 15.82 76.44 23.82
N MET A 6 16.12 75.98 22.61
CA MET A 6 17.22 75.07 22.30
C MET A 6 18.57 75.59 22.80
N THR A 7 19.34 74.72 23.44
CA THR A 7 20.80 74.81 23.49
C THR A 7 21.41 73.45 23.15
N THR A 8 22.37 73.53 22.25
CA THR A 8 23.32 72.51 21.81
C THR A 8 24.34 72.19 22.89
N ALA A 9 24.74 70.91 22.95
CA ALA A 9 26.08 70.36 23.19
C ALA A 9 25.96 69.14 24.10
N ASP A 10 26.32 67.97 23.59
CA ASP A 10 27.33 67.15 24.28
C ASP A 10 27.92 66.14 23.30
N ALA A 11 29.23 66.27 23.16
CA ALA A 11 30.09 65.31 22.51
C ALA A 11 30.68 64.38 23.57
N SER A 12 30.97 63.16 23.11
CA SER A 12 31.98 62.23 23.62
C SER A 12 31.73 61.47 24.94
N ALA A 13 31.17 60.27 24.78
CA ALA A 13 31.74 59.06 25.38
C ALA A 13 31.60 57.90 24.36
N GLU A 14 32.68 57.64 23.61
CA GLU A 14 32.79 56.45 22.74
C GLU A 14 32.83 55.18 23.60
N GLN A 15 31.75 54.42 23.59
CA GLN A 15 31.75 53.03 24.05
C GLN A 15 31.90 52.13 22.81
N ARG A 16 33.14 51.72 22.51
CA ARG A 16 33.42 50.67 21.52
C ARG A 16 32.78 49.37 21.99
N VAL A 17 31.66 49.00 21.36
CA VAL A 17 31.13 47.65 21.38
C VAL A 17 31.72 46.93 20.18
N GLU A 18 32.65 46.01 20.42
CA GLU A 18 33.14 45.09 19.39
C GLU A 18 31.98 44.23 18.87
N ALA A 19 31.71 44.32 17.57
CA ALA A 19 30.76 43.44 16.91
C ALA A 19 31.35 42.01 16.84
N PRO A 20 30.55 40.96 17.09
CA PRO A 20 31.02 39.59 16.96
C PRO A 20 31.43 39.32 15.51
N ALA A 21 32.62 38.73 15.34
CA ALA A 21 33.17 38.36 14.06
C ALA A 21 32.17 37.50 13.27
N ARG A 22 31.77 37.97 12.07
CA ARG A 22 30.90 37.22 11.18
C ARG A 22 31.59 35.89 10.83
N PRO A 23 30.97 34.72 11.09
CA PRO A 23 31.56 33.45 10.69
C PRO A 23 31.66 33.41 9.16
N SER A 24 32.87 33.14 8.66
CA SER A 24 33.13 33.15 7.22
C SER A 24 32.24 32.11 6.53
N MET A 25 31.50 32.55 5.51
CA MET A 25 30.56 31.75 4.72
C MET A 25 31.19 30.45 4.16
N ARG A 26 32.53 30.43 4.01
CA ARG A 26 33.30 29.26 3.56
C ARG A 26 33.43 28.15 4.61
N SER A 27 33.34 28.45 5.90
CA SER A 27 33.40 27.44 6.97
C SER A 27 32.08 26.67 7.07
N ASN A 28 30.95 27.36 7.00
CA ASN A 28 29.63 26.74 7.08
C ASN A 28 29.33 25.86 5.86
N VAL A 29 29.80 26.24 4.66
CA VAL A 29 29.66 25.41 3.45
C VAL A 29 30.50 24.13 3.56
N ARG A 30 31.70 24.17 4.14
CA ARG A 30 32.53 22.97 4.33
C ARG A 30 31.94 22.00 5.35
N ILE A 31 31.33 22.53 6.42
CA ILE A 31 30.63 21.70 7.42
C ILE A 31 29.35 21.09 6.84
N ALA A 32 28.60 21.85 6.02
CA ALA A 32 27.42 21.35 5.33
C ALA A 32 27.77 20.28 4.28
N VAL A 33 28.82 20.48 3.49
CA VAL A 33 29.28 19.48 2.52
C VAL A 33 29.84 18.23 3.22
N GLY A 34 30.58 18.40 4.31
CA GLY A 34 31.08 17.29 5.11
C GLY A 34 29.97 16.45 5.72
N SER A 35 28.90 17.07 6.23
CA SER A 35 27.75 16.37 6.80
C SER A 35 26.91 15.65 5.75
N VAL A 36 26.72 16.24 4.55
CA VAL A 36 26.03 15.59 3.44
C VAL A 36 26.82 14.38 2.92
N LEU A 37 28.15 14.50 2.80
CA LEU A 37 29.00 13.38 2.38
C LEU A 37 29.05 12.26 3.42
N LEU A 38 29.04 12.60 4.71
CA LEU A 38 28.96 11.62 5.80
C LEU A 38 27.62 10.88 5.76
N LEU A 39 26.50 11.59 5.59
CA LEU A 39 25.17 10.98 5.46
C LEU A 39 25.06 10.09 4.23
N ALA A 40 25.60 10.51 3.09
CA ALA A 40 25.65 9.71 1.87
C ALA A 40 26.51 8.45 2.05
N ALA A 41 27.65 8.56 2.72
CA ALA A 41 28.52 7.41 3.01
C ALA A 41 27.85 6.43 3.98
N VAL A 42 27.19 6.92 5.03
CA VAL A 42 26.43 6.08 5.97
C VAL A 42 25.27 5.38 5.25
N MET A 43 24.52 6.08 4.40
CA MET A 43 23.45 5.50 3.60
C MET A 43 24.00 4.43 2.64
N CYS A 44 25.11 4.68 1.96
CA CYS A 44 25.74 3.68 1.09
C CYS A 44 26.19 2.43 1.87
N VAL A 45 26.76 2.59 3.07
CA VAL A 45 27.16 1.45 3.90
C VAL A 45 25.94 0.67 4.40
N VAL A 46 24.86 1.34 4.80
CA VAL A 46 23.61 0.68 5.22
C VAL A 46 22.96 -0.07 4.06
N VAL A 47 22.92 0.53 2.87
CA VAL A 47 22.36 -0.11 1.66
C VAL A 47 23.22 -1.29 1.20
N LEU A 48 24.55 -1.13 1.18
CA LEU A 48 25.47 -2.22 0.81
C LEU A 48 25.41 -3.37 1.82
N HIS A 49 25.29 -3.07 3.12
CA HIS A 49 25.14 -4.10 4.15
C HIS A 49 23.78 -4.82 4.07
N HIS A 50 22.71 -4.14 3.63
CA HIS A 50 21.39 -4.74 3.40
C HIS A 50 21.32 -5.61 2.14
N ILE A 51 22.10 -5.30 1.10
CA ILE A 51 22.14 -6.10 -0.12
C ILE A 51 22.87 -7.44 0.14
N GLU A 52 23.88 -7.46 1.01
CA GLU A 52 24.67 -8.68 1.27
C GLU A 52 24.06 -9.63 2.31
N ASN A 53 23.24 -9.14 3.26
CA ASN A 53 22.78 -9.96 4.41
C ASN A 53 21.28 -10.29 4.44
N GLY A 54 20.53 -9.93 3.40
CA GLY A 54 19.07 -10.06 3.42
C GLY A 54 18.40 -9.03 4.33
N PHE A 55 17.09 -8.87 4.15
CA PHE A 55 16.29 -7.87 4.86
C PHE A 55 16.22 -8.18 6.36
N ASP A 56 16.85 -7.34 7.19
CA ASP A 56 16.88 -7.50 8.64
C ASP A 56 15.57 -6.96 9.26
N TRP A 57 14.73 -7.89 9.72
CA TRP A 57 13.44 -7.59 10.34
C TRP A 57 13.54 -6.75 11.63
N ASN A 58 14.71 -6.70 12.26
CA ASN A 58 14.93 -5.81 13.41
C ASN A 58 14.84 -4.33 13.03
N VAL A 59 15.13 -3.97 11.77
CA VAL A 59 14.96 -2.60 11.25
C VAL A 59 13.47 -2.26 11.05
N ALA A 60 12.65 -3.25 10.66
CA ALA A 60 11.19 -3.08 10.59
C ALA A 60 10.58 -2.88 11.98
N GLU A 61 11.09 -3.60 12.99
CA GLU A 61 10.73 -3.39 14.41
C GLU A 61 11.13 -1.99 14.91
N MET A 62 12.35 -1.54 14.57
CA MET A 62 12.86 -0.22 14.97
C MET A 62 12.12 0.95 14.28
N LEU A 63 11.50 0.71 13.11
CA LEU A 63 10.67 1.67 12.38
C LEU A 63 9.19 1.64 12.82
N GLY A 64 8.83 0.85 13.84
CA GLY A 64 7.44 0.72 14.30
C GLY A 64 6.53 0.00 13.30
N LEU A 65 7.12 -0.82 12.41
CA LEU A 65 6.41 -1.69 11.47
C LEU A 65 6.21 -3.11 12.06
N SER A 66 6.50 -3.31 13.35
CA SER A 66 6.22 -4.57 14.03
C SER A 66 4.74 -4.75 14.32
N SER A 67 4.36 -6.03 14.39
CA SER A 67 3.03 -6.59 14.66
C SER A 67 2.02 -5.59 15.20
N SER A 68 0.89 -5.49 14.49
CA SER A 68 -0.33 -4.81 14.91
C SER A 68 -0.54 -4.92 16.43
N PRO A 69 -0.86 -3.82 17.15
CA PRO A 69 -1.11 -3.91 18.58
C PRO A 69 -2.23 -4.92 18.84
N LYS A 70 -1.96 -5.91 19.71
CA LYS A 70 -2.89 -6.97 20.15
C LYS A 70 -4.19 -6.47 20.81
N ASP A 71 -4.39 -5.16 20.87
CA ASP A 71 -5.56 -4.58 21.47
C ASP A 71 -6.63 -4.34 20.40
N ALA A 72 -7.78 -4.99 20.62
CA ALA A 72 -9.05 -4.64 20.01
C ALA A 72 -9.34 -3.11 20.04
N SER A 73 -8.70 -2.34 20.93
CA SER A 73 -8.80 -0.88 21.00
C SER A 73 -8.18 -0.13 19.81
N PHE A 74 -7.24 -0.74 19.06
CA PHE A 74 -6.64 -0.14 17.87
C PHE A 74 -7.62 -0.13 16.70
N PHE A 75 -8.44 -1.16 16.58
CA PHE A 75 -9.50 -1.21 15.60
C PHE A 75 -10.70 -0.40 16.11
N PRO A 76 -11.16 0.62 15.36
CA PRO A 76 -12.21 1.51 15.83
C PRO A 76 -13.52 0.75 16.08
N SER A 77 -14.36 1.22 17.01
CA SER A 77 -15.56 0.52 17.51
C SER A 77 -16.51 -0.06 16.46
N TRP A 78 -16.50 0.43 15.22
CA TRP A 78 -17.31 -0.12 14.12
C TRP A 78 -16.80 -1.44 13.52
N THR A 79 -15.55 -1.80 13.79
CA THR A 79 -14.98 -3.13 13.46
C THR A 79 -15.50 -4.21 14.42
N HIS A 80 -15.85 -3.80 15.65
CA HIS A 80 -16.39 -4.67 16.68
C HIS A 80 -17.91 -4.78 16.52
N GLY A 81 -18.34 -5.79 15.76
CA GLY A 81 -19.75 -6.06 15.51
C GLY A 81 -20.06 -5.97 14.03
N GLY A 82 -20.53 -7.09 13.47
CA GLY A 82 -20.71 -7.31 12.04
C GLY A 82 -21.28 -6.10 11.29
N ALA A 83 -20.65 -5.84 10.14
CA ALA A 83 -20.99 -4.87 9.09
C ALA A 83 -21.89 -3.70 9.53
N LEU A 84 -21.32 -2.50 9.62
CA LEU A 84 -22.08 -1.24 9.65
C LEU A 84 -23.11 -1.22 8.51
N ARG A 85 -24.35 -1.57 8.83
CA ARG A 85 -25.44 -1.58 7.87
C ARG A 85 -25.84 -0.14 7.56
N TYR A 86 -25.15 0.50 6.62
CA TYR A 86 -25.67 1.68 5.94
C TYR A 86 -26.88 1.25 5.10
N TYR A 87 -28.03 1.15 5.76
CA TYR A 87 -29.35 1.00 5.16
C TYR A 87 -29.72 2.30 4.42
N ASP A 88 -29.16 2.50 3.23
CA ASP A 88 -29.93 3.10 2.12
C ASP A 88 -29.19 2.93 0.77
N ARG A 89 -29.31 1.73 0.16
CA ARG A 89 -28.88 1.50 -1.23
C ARG A 89 -29.93 2.01 -2.25
N SER A 90 -31.01 2.66 -1.81
CA SER A 90 -32.16 3.06 -2.63
C SER A 90 -31.90 4.22 -3.62
N MET A 91 -30.75 4.90 -3.53
CA MET A 91 -30.38 5.99 -4.44
C MET A 91 -29.54 5.54 -5.65
N ALA A 92 -29.65 4.26 -6.04
CA ALA A 92 -28.98 3.67 -7.19
C ALA A 92 -29.58 4.19 -8.51
N HIS A 93 -29.18 5.39 -8.95
CA HIS A 93 -29.42 5.83 -10.33
C HIS A 93 -28.33 5.26 -11.25
N GLY A 94 -28.65 4.15 -11.91
CA GLY A 94 -27.83 3.51 -12.94
C GLY A 94 -27.89 1.98 -12.85
N GLN A 95 -28.30 1.32 -13.93
CA GLN A 95 -28.23 -0.14 -13.99
C GLN A 95 -26.77 -0.59 -14.06
N TRP A 96 -26.43 -1.56 -13.21
CA TRP A 96 -25.14 -2.23 -13.20
C TRP A 96 -24.99 -3.14 -14.43
N SER A 97 -23.83 -3.08 -15.08
CA SER A 97 -23.42 -4.06 -16.09
C SER A 97 -21.98 -4.52 -15.83
N PRO A 98 -21.61 -5.74 -16.25
CA PRO A 98 -20.22 -6.22 -16.16
C PRO A 98 -19.20 -5.26 -16.80
N ASP A 99 -19.64 -4.49 -17.79
CA ASP A 99 -18.80 -3.56 -18.56
C ASP A 99 -18.80 -2.12 -18.02
N ALA A 100 -19.79 -1.76 -17.19
CA ALA A 100 -19.96 -0.42 -16.64
C ALA A 100 -20.73 -0.45 -15.31
N GLY A 101 -20.06 -0.01 -14.23
CA GLY A 101 -20.72 0.45 -13.01
C GLY A 101 -21.28 1.87 -13.17
N PRO A 102 -21.96 2.43 -12.15
CA PRO A 102 -22.38 3.83 -12.15
C PRO A 102 -21.18 4.73 -12.48
N PRO A 103 -21.40 5.90 -13.12
CA PRO A 103 -20.51 6.53 -14.10
C PRO A 103 -19.09 6.95 -13.65
N TYR A 104 -18.70 6.65 -12.41
CA TYR A 104 -17.50 7.19 -11.78
C TYR A 104 -16.35 6.18 -11.64
N VAL A 105 -16.61 4.86 -11.61
CA VAL A 105 -15.56 3.85 -11.33
C VAL A 105 -15.81 2.55 -12.10
N LYS A 106 -14.78 2.01 -12.77
CA LYS A 106 -14.89 0.76 -13.56
C LYS A 106 -14.95 -0.50 -12.68
N HIS A 107 -15.40 -1.61 -13.28
CA HIS A 107 -15.37 -2.93 -12.67
C HIS A 107 -13.99 -3.29 -12.11
N VAL A 108 -12.92 -2.97 -12.84
CA VAL A 108 -11.53 -3.10 -12.36
C VAL A 108 -10.96 -1.71 -12.10
N THR A 109 -10.60 -1.46 -10.86
CA THR A 109 -10.01 -0.19 -10.42
C THR A 109 -8.70 -0.46 -9.70
N MET A 110 -7.70 0.39 -9.91
CA MET A 110 -6.38 0.26 -9.31
C MET A 110 -6.05 1.50 -8.48
N TRP A 111 -5.46 1.32 -7.29
CA TRP A 111 -4.94 2.45 -6.52
C TRP A 111 -3.74 3.07 -7.24
N SER A 112 -3.76 4.39 -7.44
CA SER A 112 -2.74 5.15 -8.18
C SER A 112 -2.16 6.36 -7.42
N ASP A 113 -2.25 6.41 -6.09
CA ASP A 113 -1.72 7.56 -5.34
C ASP A 113 -0.21 7.70 -5.57
N PRO A 114 0.26 8.80 -6.20
CA PRO A 114 1.66 8.97 -6.58
C PRO A 114 2.59 9.07 -5.37
N ARG A 115 2.05 9.27 -4.15
CA ARG A 115 2.83 9.31 -2.91
C ARG A 115 3.28 7.92 -2.44
N CYS A 116 2.58 6.86 -2.83
CA CYS A 116 2.88 5.49 -2.39
C CYS A 116 3.07 4.49 -3.53
N VAL A 117 2.54 4.79 -4.73
CA VAL A 117 2.60 3.93 -5.91
C VAL A 117 3.57 4.53 -6.92
N ASP A 118 4.58 3.75 -7.34
CA ASP A 118 5.50 4.15 -8.40
C ASP A 118 4.87 3.90 -9.78
N HIS A 119 4.55 4.99 -10.50
CA HIS A 119 3.90 4.93 -11.83
C HIS A 119 4.85 4.50 -12.96
N THR A 120 6.13 4.30 -12.67
CA THR A 120 7.15 3.92 -13.65
C THR A 120 7.65 2.48 -13.49
N GLY A 121 7.72 1.99 -12.26
CA GLY A 121 8.24 0.66 -11.93
C GLY A 121 7.17 -0.43 -11.80
N PRO A 122 7.21 -1.26 -10.74
CA PRO A 122 6.43 -2.50 -10.65
C PRO A 122 4.92 -2.31 -10.79
N ALA A 123 4.36 -1.23 -10.22
CA ALA A 123 2.93 -0.95 -10.36
C ALA A 123 2.55 -0.68 -11.83
N ASN A 124 3.42 -0.07 -12.63
CA ASN A 124 3.13 0.14 -14.06
C ASN A 124 3.08 -1.18 -14.82
N ASN A 125 3.87 -2.18 -14.43
CA ASN A 125 3.78 -3.52 -15.00
C ASN A 125 2.43 -4.16 -14.64
N VAL A 126 1.99 -4.09 -13.38
CA VAL A 126 0.65 -4.53 -12.95
C VAL A 126 -0.44 -3.86 -13.79
N ARG A 127 -0.39 -2.53 -13.96
CA ARG A 127 -1.33 -1.78 -14.81
C ARG A 127 -1.36 -2.30 -16.25
N ARG A 128 -0.19 -2.57 -16.84
CA ARG A 128 -0.06 -3.07 -18.23
C ARG A 128 -0.67 -4.46 -18.37
N ILE A 129 -0.41 -5.36 -17.42
CA ILE A 129 -0.98 -6.71 -17.37
C ILE A 129 -2.51 -6.64 -17.32
N LEU A 130 -3.05 -5.76 -16.47
CA LEU A 130 -4.49 -5.54 -16.34
C LEU A 130 -5.12 -4.78 -17.52
N GLY A 131 -4.33 -4.30 -18.48
CA GLY A 131 -4.83 -3.56 -19.64
C GLY A 131 -5.44 -2.19 -19.30
N LEU A 132 -5.13 -1.61 -18.15
CA LEU A 132 -5.72 -0.34 -17.70
C LEU A 132 -5.13 0.83 -18.50
N ARG A 133 -5.99 1.53 -19.24
CA ARG A 133 -5.59 2.64 -20.11
C ARG A 133 -5.38 3.93 -19.31
N THR A 134 -4.28 4.62 -19.59
CA THR A 134 -3.99 5.96 -19.08
C THR A 134 -4.63 7.03 -19.98
N SER A 135 -4.65 8.28 -19.52
CA SER A 135 -5.13 9.40 -20.35
C SER A 135 -4.28 9.52 -21.62
N TRP A 136 -4.91 9.72 -22.79
CA TRP A 136 -4.21 9.79 -24.08
C TRP A 136 -3.17 10.92 -24.16
N HIS A 137 -3.42 12.06 -23.50
CA HIS A 137 -2.57 13.25 -23.60
C HIS A 137 -1.36 13.23 -22.66
N ASP A 138 -1.59 12.93 -21.38
CA ASP A 138 -0.55 13.11 -20.34
C ASP A 138 -0.02 11.78 -19.79
N HIS A 139 -0.53 10.65 -20.30
CA HIS A 139 -0.29 9.31 -19.75
C HIS A 139 -0.52 9.20 -18.23
N LYS A 140 -1.33 10.11 -17.66
CA LYS A 140 -1.66 10.15 -16.24
C LYS A 140 -2.62 9.02 -15.87
N TRP A 141 -2.43 8.52 -14.65
CA TRP A 141 -3.27 7.49 -14.03
C TRP A 141 -4.46 8.12 -13.30
N ASN A 142 -5.27 8.86 -14.06
CA ASN A 142 -6.39 9.66 -13.56
C ASN A 142 -7.71 9.37 -14.30
N THR A 143 -7.79 8.23 -15.00
CA THR A 143 -9.03 7.75 -15.63
C THR A 143 -9.91 7.04 -14.59
N ASN A 144 -11.15 6.70 -14.95
CA ASN A 144 -12.10 5.98 -14.08
C ASN A 144 -11.65 4.53 -13.71
N SER A 145 -10.48 4.10 -14.16
CA SER A 145 -9.87 2.81 -13.77
C SER A 145 -8.84 2.99 -12.64
N PHE A 146 -8.65 4.22 -12.17
CA PHE A 146 -7.68 4.57 -11.15
C PHE A 146 -8.33 5.35 -10.02
N MET A 147 -7.90 5.07 -8.80
CA MET A 147 -8.27 5.84 -7.62
C MET A 147 -7.00 6.44 -7.02
N SER A 148 -6.87 7.76 -7.05
CA SER A 148 -5.62 8.43 -6.65
C SER A 148 -5.54 8.75 -5.16
N ASP A 149 -6.64 8.65 -4.42
CA ASP A 149 -6.66 8.90 -2.98
C ASP A 149 -7.82 8.13 -2.32
N MET A 150 -7.48 7.27 -1.36
CA MET A 150 -8.42 6.48 -0.56
C MET A 150 -9.28 7.37 0.35
N ASN A 151 -8.82 8.56 0.70
CA ASN A 151 -9.58 9.49 1.53
C ASN A 151 -10.53 10.38 0.70
N SER A 152 -10.56 10.19 -0.62
CA SER A 152 -11.37 11.00 -1.51
C SER A 152 -12.82 10.51 -1.63
N VAL A 153 -13.64 11.33 -2.29
CA VAL A 153 -15.03 10.98 -2.64
C VAL A 153 -15.09 9.77 -3.60
N GLN A 154 -14.00 9.43 -4.32
CA GLN A 154 -13.97 8.28 -5.22
C GLN A 154 -14.20 6.96 -4.46
N LEU A 155 -13.60 6.80 -3.26
CA LEU A 155 -13.82 5.61 -2.44
C LEU A 155 -15.29 5.48 -2.00
N ARG A 156 -16.04 6.59 -1.89
CA ARG A 156 -17.48 6.58 -1.61
C ARG A 156 -18.29 5.98 -2.74
N PHE A 157 -17.89 6.21 -3.98
CA PHE A 157 -18.53 5.59 -5.12
C PHE A 157 -18.09 4.14 -5.25
N LEU A 158 -16.80 3.87 -5.12
CA LEU A 158 -16.25 2.51 -5.20
C LEU A 158 -16.85 1.58 -4.14
N SER A 159 -16.96 2.00 -2.88
CA SER A 159 -17.54 1.20 -1.78
C SER A 159 -19.01 0.81 -1.99
N ARG A 160 -19.72 1.48 -2.91
CA ARG A 160 -21.09 1.15 -3.28
C ARG A 160 -21.18 0.18 -4.46
N ASN A 161 -20.05 -0.18 -5.04
CA ASN A 161 -19.99 -1.15 -6.11
C ASN A 161 -20.30 -2.55 -5.60
N THR A 162 -20.75 -3.41 -6.51
CA THR A 162 -20.93 -4.83 -6.27
C THR A 162 -20.24 -5.60 -7.39
N ASN A 163 -19.75 -6.81 -7.10
CA ASN A 163 -19.06 -7.66 -8.07
C ASN A 163 -17.96 -6.89 -8.83
N SER A 164 -17.12 -6.13 -8.12
CA SER A 164 -16.03 -5.35 -8.69
C SER A 164 -14.71 -5.70 -8.04
N VAL A 165 -13.61 -5.23 -8.65
CA VAL A 165 -12.24 -5.53 -8.24
C VAL A 165 -11.47 -4.25 -7.98
N LEU A 166 -10.91 -4.15 -6.78
CA LEU A 166 -9.93 -3.15 -6.42
C LEU A 166 -8.54 -3.78 -6.34
N VAL A 167 -7.62 -3.30 -7.17
CA VAL A 167 -6.22 -3.74 -7.18
C VAL A 167 -5.37 -2.76 -6.38
N ILE A 168 -4.68 -3.29 -5.38
CA ILE A 168 -3.69 -2.61 -4.57
C ILE A 168 -2.31 -3.02 -5.08
N PRO A 169 -1.60 -2.13 -5.81
CA PRO A 169 -0.27 -2.46 -6.34
C PRO A 169 0.81 -2.49 -5.25
N PRO A 170 2.03 -2.94 -5.62
CA PRO A 170 3.20 -2.78 -4.78
C PRO A 170 3.44 -1.30 -4.44
N PHE A 171 3.70 -1.06 -3.16
CA PHE A 171 4.04 0.26 -2.65
C PHE A 171 5.55 0.48 -2.61
N HIS A 172 6.00 1.67 -3.01
CA HIS A 172 7.37 2.14 -2.73
C HIS A 172 7.44 2.90 -1.39
N GLN A 173 6.31 3.44 -0.94
CA GLN A 173 6.14 4.08 0.37
C GLN A 173 4.81 3.63 0.95
N PHE A 174 4.77 3.25 2.23
CA PHE A 174 3.53 2.76 2.85
C PHE A 174 2.47 3.87 2.94
N PRO A 175 1.23 3.65 2.47
CA PRO A 175 0.20 4.69 2.47
C PRO A 175 -0.42 4.89 3.87
N SER A 176 -0.90 6.10 4.14
CA SER A 176 -1.77 6.37 5.29
C SER A 176 -3.23 6.45 4.85
N MET A 177 -4.12 5.79 5.60
CA MET A 177 -5.57 5.84 5.39
C MET A 177 -6.29 6.31 6.64
N SER A 178 -7.30 7.16 6.46
CA SER A 178 -8.17 7.57 7.56
C SER A 178 -9.04 6.40 8.03
N THR A 179 -9.46 6.45 9.29
CA THR A 179 -10.44 5.51 9.86
C THR A 179 -11.70 5.38 9.00
N ARG A 180 -12.16 6.49 8.42
CA ARG A 180 -13.30 6.52 7.52
C ARG A 180 -13.02 5.75 6.23
N ALA A 181 -11.85 5.95 5.62
CA ALA A 181 -11.46 5.24 4.41
C ALA A 181 -11.34 3.74 4.67
N MET A 182 -10.74 3.34 5.78
CA MET A 182 -10.68 1.93 6.21
C MET A 182 -12.09 1.34 6.36
N ALA A 183 -13.03 2.04 7.01
CA ALA A 183 -14.41 1.57 7.13
C ALA A 183 -15.06 1.31 5.77
N MET A 184 -14.89 2.25 4.83
CA MET A 184 -15.48 2.14 3.50
C MET A 184 -14.83 1.05 2.64
N LEU A 185 -13.53 0.81 2.84
CA LEU A 185 -12.81 -0.28 2.19
C LEU A 185 -13.25 -1.66 2.73
N ASN A 186 -13.53 -1.74 4.04
CA ASN A 186 -14.08 -2.95 4.64
C ASN A 186 -15.53 -3.20 4.22
N ASP A 187 -16.37 -2.16 4.17
CA ASP A 187 -17.73 -2.27 3.62
C ASP A 187 -17.73 -2.74 2.15
N TYR A 188 -16.76 -2.25 1.36
CA TYR A 188 -16.57 -2.65 -0.03
C TYR A 188 -16.40 -4.17 -0.17
N VAL A 189 -15.58 -4.80 0.67
CA VAL A 189 -15.34 -6.25 0.59
C VAL A 189 -16.39 -7.06 1.34
N LEU A 190 -16.67 -6.75 2.61
CA LEU A 190 -17.55 -7.53 3.49
C LEU A 190 -19.02 -7.52 3.00
N VAL A 191 -19.54 -6.35 2.62
CA VAL A 191 -20.96 -6.16 2.27
C VAL A 191 -21.19 -6.01 0.77
N GLY A 192 -20.19 -5.50 0.04
CA GLY A 192 -20.29 -5.28 -1.40
C GLY A 192 -20.11 -6.55 -2.24
N GLY A 193 -19.58 -7.63 -1.66
CA GLY A 193 -19.26 -8.84 -2.40
C GLY A 193 -18.12 -8.67 -3.40
N ASN A 194 -17.28 -7.66 -3.17
CA ASN A 194 -16.20 -7.29 -4.09
C ASN A 194 -14.91 -8.05 -3.78
N THR A 195 -13.96 -7.97 -4.71
CA THR A 195 -12.63 -8.56 -4.54
C THR A 195 -11.57 -7.46 -4.38
N ILE A 196 -10.72 -7.59 -3.36
CA ILE A 196 -9.50 -6.79 -3.26
C ILE A 196 -8.31 -7.67 -3.63
N ILE A 197 -7.58 -7.31 -4.69
CA ILE A 197 -6.33 -7.99 -5.06
C ILE A 197 -5.18 -7.16 -4.54
N VAL A 198 -4.43 -7.68 -3.57
CA VAL A 198 -3.23 -7.05 -3.02
C VAL A 198 -2.01 -7.71 -3.64
N VAL A 199 -1.19 -6.90 -4.28
CA VAL A 199 0.00 -7.34 -5.00
C VAL A 199 1.24 -6.75 -4.35
N GLY A 200 2.27 -7.58 -4.17
CA GLY A 200 3.58 -7.09 -3.79
C GLY A 200 4.25 -7.91 -2.70
N GLY A 201 5.22 -7.29 -2.05
CA GLY A 201 6.02 -7.90 -1.00
C GLY A 201 5.50 -7.56 0.42
N PRO A 202 6.41 -7.37 1.41
CA PRO A 202 6.03 -7.16 2.81
C PRO A 202 5.04 -6.00 3.03
N THR A 203 5.11 -4.95 2.22
CA THR A 203 4.19 -3.80 2.30
C THR A 203 2.75 -4.14 1.91
N GLY A 204 2.55 -5.13 1.05
CA GLY A 204 1.21 -5.66 0.73
C GLY A 204 0.61 -6.44 1.90
N VAL A 205 1.41 -7.29 2.55
CA VAL A 205 0.99 -8.01 3.77
C VAL A 205 0.64 -7.02 4.88
N LEU A 206 1.49 -6.02 5.09
CA LEU A 206 1.24 -4.96 6.08
C LEU A 206 -0.03 -4.17 5.76
N PHE A 207 -0.32 -3.92 4.48
CA PHE A 207 -1.54 -3.25 4.07
C PHE A 207 -2.77 -4.05 4.48
N ILE A 208 -2.77 -5.37 4.27
CA ILE A 208 -3.87 -6.25 4.69
C ILE A 208 -4.04 -6.17 6.22
N ASN A 209 -2.97 -6.41 6.98
CA ASN A 209 -3.02 -6.44 8.44
C ASN A 209 -3.54 -5.14 9.07
N GLN A 210 -3.14 -3.99 8.52
CA GLN A 210 -3.49 -2.69 9.11
C GLN A 210 -4.83 -2.12 8.65
N ASN A 211 -5.32 -2.52 7.48
CA ASN A 211 -6.43 -1.81 6.83
C ASN A 211 -7.65 -2.67 6.50
N LEU A 212 -7.52 -4.00 6.53
CA LEU A 212 -8.58 -4.94 6.19
C LEU A 212 -8.95 -5.79 7.40
N ALA A 213 -10.24 -6.03 7.56
CA ALA A 213 -10.83 -6.83 8.61
C ALA A 213 -11.29 -8.19 8.06
N GLY A 214 -11.11 -9.21 8.88
CA GLY A 214 -11.63 -10.55 8.68
C GLY A 214 -13.11 -10.67 9.00
N THR A 215 -13.62 -11.90 8.86
CA THR A 215 -15.04 -12.22 9.11
C THR A 215 -15.44 -12.10 10.58
N ASP A 216 -14.46 -12.15 11.48
CA ASP A 216 -14.61 -11.92 12.91
C ASP A 216 -14.68 -10.42 13.28
N GLY A 217 -14.50 -9.54 12.29
CA GLY A 217 -14.47 -8.09 12.48
C GLY A 217 -13.11 -7.55 12.94
N TYR A 218 -12.11 -8.41 13.17
CA TYR A 218 -10.77 -8.00 13.59
C TYR A 218 -9.82 -7.94 12.38
N GLY A 219 -8.70 -7.21 12.51
CA GLY A 219 -7.67 -7.23 11.47
C GLY A 219 -6.92 -8.56 11.40
N TYR A 220 -6.14 -8.73 10.34
CA TYR A 220 -5.32 -9.92 10.15
C TYR A 220 -3.94 -9.79 10.83
N GLU A 221 -3.36 -10.92 11.23
CA GLU A 221 -2.01 -11.05 11.79
C GLU A 221 -1.11 -11.90 10.88
N LEU A 222 -1.08 -11.59 9.59
CA LEU A 222 -0.27 -12.32 8.63
C LEU A 222 1.22 -12.06 8.87
N GLU A 223 2.01 -13.12 8.93
CA GLU A 223 3.46 -13.05 9.13
C GLU A 223 4.20 -13.19 7.80
N PRO A 224 4.77 -12.10 7.25
CA PRO A 224 5.49 -12.16 5.99
C PRO A 224 6.76 -13.01 6.11
N LYS A 225 7.00 -13.90 5.14
CA LYS A 225 8.21 -14.73 5.08
C LYS A 225 8.66 -14.90 3.63
N TRP A 226 9.96 -14.74 3.41
CA TRP A 226 10.60 -15.03 2.13
C TRP A 226 11.18 -16.45 2.14
N VAL A 227 10.99 -17.18 1.05
CA VAL A 227 11.63 -18.46 0.75
C VAL A 227 12.01 -18.49 -0.73
N GLU A 228 12.96 -19.33 -1.09
CA GLU A 228 13.52 -19.35 -2.45
C GLU A 228 12.61 -20.00 -3.50
N GLY A 229 11.53 -20.69 -3.13
CA GLY A 229 10.71 -21.45 -4.10
C GLY A 229 11.46 -22.63 -4.75
N PRO A 230 10.97 -23.19 -5.88
CA PRO A 230 9.75 -22.82 -6.60
C PRO A 230 8.49 -23.02 -5.75
N TYR A 231 7.40 -22.37 -6.14
CA TYR A 231 6.13 -22.45 -5.43
C TYR A 231 5.18 -23.38 -6.16
N GLU A 232 4.79 -24.45 -5.49
CA GLU A 232 3.97 -25.53 -6.05
C GLU A 232 2.48 -25.22 -5.88
N MET A 233 1.69 -25.46 -6.93
CA MET A 233 0.24 -25.38 -6.87
C MET A 233 -0.29 -26.40 -5.85
N GLN A 234 -1.23 -25.95 -5.02
CA GLN A 234 -1.88 -26.78 -4.00
C GLN A 234 -3.20 -27.38 -4.53
N ASP A 235 -3.64 -28.49 -3.94
CA ASP A 235 -4.90 -29.15 -4.29
C ASP A 235 -6.13 -28.22 -4.15
N SER A 236 -6.05 -27.27 -3.23
CA SER A 236 -7.04 -26.18 -3.03
C SER A 236 -7.22 -25.26 -4.23
N ALA A 237 -6.30 -25.26 -5.20
CA ALA A 237 -6.50 -24.57 -6.48
C ALA A 237 -7.53 -25.27 -7.37
N MET A 238 -7.76 -26.58 -7.19
CA MET A 238 -8.69 -27.36 -8.00
C MET A 238 -10.13 -26.87 -7.80
N GLY A 239 -10.86 -26.67 -8.89
CA GLY A 239 -12.21 -26.08 -8.88
C GLY A 239 -12.24 -24.56 -8.80
N SER A 240 -11.09 -23.89 -8.69
CA SER A 240 -10.96 -22.43 -8.75
C SER A 240 -10.41 -21.97 -10.11
N ALA A 241 -10.35 -20.65 -10.34
CA ALA A 241 -9.67 -20.10 -11.51
C ALA A 241 -8.16 -20.46 -11.55
N PHE A 242 -7.53 -20.65 -10.39
CA PHE A 242 -6.10 -20.95 -10.29
C PHE A 242 -5.71 -22.34 -10.80
N GLN A 243 -6.66 -23.26 -10.97
CA GLN A 243 -6.39 -24.58 -11.56
C GLN A 243 -5.83 -24.50 -13.00
N TYR A 244 -6.04 -23.37 -13.69
CA TYR A 244 -5.54 -23.13 -15.04
C TYR A 244 -4.17 -22.44 -15.07
N GLY A 245 -3.58 -22.18 -13.89
CA GLY A 245 -2.25 -21.61 -13.76
C GLY A 245 -1.14 -22.62 -14.03
N ALA A 246 0.11 -22.16 -14.04
CA ALA A 246 1.26 -23.03 -14.08
C ALA A 246 1.30 -23.92 -12.83
N VAL A 247 1.75 -25.17 -12.98
CA VAL A 247 1.91 -26.11 -11.84
C VAL A 247 2.90 -25.55 -10.81
N THR A 248 3.93 -24.86 -11.29
CA THR A 248 4.94 -24.23 -10.44
C THR A 248 5.11 -22.77 -10.82
N LEU A 249 5.32 -21.92 -9.81
CA LEU A 249 5.71 -20.53 -10.01
C LEU A 249 7.20 -20.38 -9.71
N PRO A 250 7.97 -19.73 -10.62
CA PRO A 250 9.39 -19.52 -10.39
C PRO A 250 9.59 -18.48 -9.29
N ALA A 251 10.61 -18.66 -8.47
CA ALA A 251 11.13 -17.57 -7.68
C ALA A 251 12.05 -16.71 -8.53
N VAL A 252 11.99 -15.40 -8.28
CA VAL A 252 12.77 -14.41 -8.99
C VAL A 252 13.40 -13.51 -7.95
N GLU A 253 14.69 -13.73 -7.70
CA GLU A 253 15.48 -12.95 -6.75
C GLU A 253 14.75 -12.80 -5.39
N THR A 254 14.52 -11.56 -4.96
CA THR A 254 13.80 -11.22 -3.71
C THR A 254 12.40 -10.67 -3.98
N TYR A 255 11.88 -10.80 -5.21
CA TYR A 255 10.59 -10.23 -5.60
C TYR A 255 9.37 -11.02 -5.11
N ASN A 256 9.59 -12.17 -4.45
CA ASN A 256 8.55 -13.05 -3.96
C ASN A 256 8.50 -13.03 -2.43
N VAL A 257 7.46 -12.50 -1.81
CA VAL A 257 7.25 -12.62 -0.36
C VAL A 257 5.88 -13.20 -0.11
N GLY A 258 5.86 -14.34 0.57
CA GLY A 258 4.63 -14.97 1.01
C GLY A 258 4.35 -14.69 2.48
N VAL A 259 3.45 -15.49 3.03
CA VAL A 259 3.05 -15.48 4.43
C VAL A 259 3.22 -16.90 4.99
N THR A 260 3.61 -17.02 6.26
CA THR A 260 3.67 -18.34 6.92
C THR A 260 2.28 -18.99 6.89
N THR A 261 2.17 -20.25 6.48
CA THR A 261 0.86 -20.94 6.45
C THR A 261 0.23 -21.03 7.84
N ALA A 262 1.05 -21.00 8.89
CA ALA A 262 0.61 -20.95 10.29
C ALA A 262 -0.07 -19.63 10.70
N SER A 263 0.24 -18.51 10.03
CA SER A 263 -0.42 -17.21 10.30
C SER A 263 -1.64 -16.95 9.43
N LEU A 264 -1.94 -17.83 8.46
CA LEU A 264 -3.18 -17.77 7.71
C LEU A 264 -4.36 -18.15 8.61
N PRO A 265 -5.48 -17.41 8.56
CA PRO A 265 -6.69 -17.81 9.27
C PRO A 265 -7.22 -19.13 8.70
N LYS A 266 -7.96 -19.89 9.51
CA LYS A 266 -8.37 -21.27 9.21
C LYS A 266 -9.17 -21.39 7.91
N GLU A 267 -9.92 -20.36 7.57
CA GLU A 267 -10.76 -20.26 6.38
C GLU A 267 -10.01 -19.77 5.13
N ALA A 268 -8.73 -19.38 5.26
CA ALA A 268 -7.93 -19.01 4.12
C ALA A 268 -7.73 -20.19 3.16
N VAL A 269 -7.68 -19.87 1.87
CA VAL A 269 -7.38 -20.83 0.81
C VAL A 269 -6.06 -20.46 0.20
N SER A 270 -5.06 -21.26 0.47
CA SER A 270 -3.72 -21.15 -0.13
C SER A 270 -3.71 -21.85 -1.49
N TYR A 271 -3.15 -21.22 -2.52
CA TYR A 271 -3.11 -21.77 -3.88
C TYR A 271 -1.71 -22.20 -4.31
N TYR A 272 -0.67 -21.54 -3.80
CA TYR A 272 0.71 -21.79 -4.16
C TYR A 272 1.61 -21.68 -2.93
N GLU A 273 2.42 -22.71 -2.67
CA GLU A 273 3.24 -22.80 -1.47
C GLU A 273 4.66 -23.32 -1.72
N ALA A 274 5.57 -22.97 -0.82
CA ALA A 274 6.88 -23.59 -0.68
C ALA A 274 7.32 -23.50 0.79
N SER A 275 7.85 -24.57 1.38
CA SER A 275 8.46 -24.55 2.72
C SER A 275 7.60 -23.84 3.80
N GLU A 276 6.31 -24.19 3.88
CA GLU A 276 5.33 -23.61 4.81
C GLU A 276 5.06 -22.10 4.60
N VAL A 277 5.33 -21.60 3.39
CA VAL A 277 5.03 -20.23 2.99
C VAL A 277 4.08 -20.24 1.80
N SER A 278 2.96 -19.53 1.94
CA SER A 278 1.99 -19.30 0.88
C SER A 278 2.26 -17.98 0.17
N VAL A 279 2.42 -18.02 -1.15
CA VAL A 279 2.69 -16.82 -1.99
C VAL A 279 1.48 -16.36 -2.78
N VAL A 280 0.46 -17.20 -2.90
CA VAL A 280 -0.82 -16.82 -3.50
C VAL A 280 -1.91 -17.45 -2.66
N PHE A 281 -2.74 -16.63 -2.03
CA PHE A 281 -3.84 -17.10 -1.20
C PHE A 281 -5.04 -16.17 -1.28
N MET A 282 -6.19 -16.70 -0.87
CA MET A 282 -7.44 -15.96 -0.72
C MET A 282 -7.91 -16.01 0.73
N LEU A 283 -8.29 -14.85 1.24
CA LEU A 283 -8.97 -14.68 2.52
C LEU A 283 -10.45 -14.42 2.23
N PRO A 284 -11.38 -15.28 2.67
CA PRO A 284 -12.80 -15.03 2.50
C PRO A 284 -13.25 -13.90 3.45
N CYS A 285 -14.13 -13.03 2.97
CA CYS A 285 -14.57 -11.84 3.69
C CYS A 285 -16.10 -11.68 3.55
N GLU A 286 -16.88 -12.43 4.33
CA GLU A 286 -18.34 -12.48 4.24
C GLU A 286 -18.84 -12.66 2.79
N ALA A 287 -19.35 -11.60 2.15
CA ALA A 287 -19.82 -11.67 0.76
C ALA A 287 -18.68 -11.59 -0.27
N GLY A 288 -17.54 -11.02 0.09
CA GLY A 288 -16.40 -10.75 -0.78
C GLY A 288 -15.17 -11.58 -0.43
N ARG A 289 -14.01 -11.13 -0.91
CA ARG A 289 -12.72 -11.80 -0.68
C ARG A 289 -11.53 -10.88 -0.88
N ILE A 290 -10.41 -11.23 -0.25
CA ILE A 290 -9.10 -10.61 -0.49
C ILE A 290 -8.22 -11.67 -1.13
N ILE A 291 -7.50 -11.32 -2.19
CA ILE A 291 -6.51 -12.20 -2.82
C ILE A 291 -5.15 -11.53 -2.69
N TYR A 292 -4.20 -12.24 -2.09
CA TYR A 292 -2.81 -11.79 -2.03
C TYR A 292 -1.99 -12.49 -3.10
N ILE A 293 -1.18 -11.71 -3.82
CA ILE A 293 -0.17 -12.21 -4.76
C ILE A 293 1.18 -11.65 -4.31
N GLY A 294 2.00 -12.53 -3.78
CA GLY A 294 3.30 -12.22 -3.18
C GLY A 294 4.40 -11.84 -4.14
N TYR A 295 4.09 -11.44 -5.38
CA TYR A 295 5.07 -11.05 -6.38
C TYR A 295 5.02 -9.55 -6.65
N THR A 296 6.17 -8.89 -6.65
CA THR A 296 6.23 -7.44 -6.87
C THR A 296 5.96 -7.01 -8.31
N PHE A 297 6.12 -7.90 -9.30
CA PHE A 297 6.08 -7.52 -10.73
C PHE A 297 7.13 -6.46 -11.12
N ALA A 298 8.27 -6.40 -10.40
CA ALA A 298 9.44 -5.64 -10.86
C ALA A 298 9.88 -6.12 -12.25
N GLU A 299 9.75 -7.43 -12.49
CA GLU A 299 9.90 -8.06 -13.80
C GLU A 299 8.58 -8.67 -14.28
N MET A 300 8.39 -8.73 -15.60
CA MET A 300 7.22 -9.36 -16.20
C MET A 300 7.53 -10.83 -16.49
N VAL A 301 7.24 -11.69 -15.51
CA VAL A 301 7.35 -13.15 -15.67
C VAL A 301 6.00 -13.73 -16.09
N PRO A 302 5.93 -14.54 -17.17
CA PRO A 302 4.67 -15.06 -17.71
C PRO A 302 3.82 -15.80 -16.67
N ALA A 303 4.40 -16.71 -15.90
CA ALA A 303 3.66 -17.47 -14.89
C ALA A 303 2.98 -16.56 -13.86
N TRP A 304 3.69 -15.54 -13.35
CA TRP A 304 3.14 -14.56 -12.41
C TRP A 304 2.10 -13.63 -13.07
N THR A 305 2.29 -13.30 -14.34
CA THR A 305 1.33 -12.54 -15.14
C THR A 305 0.00 -13.29 -15.25
N ASP A 306 0.05 -14.59 -15.51
CA ASP A 306 -1.13 -15.45 -15.56
C ASP A 306 -1.83 -15.51 -14.20
N ILE A 307 -1.10 -15.61 -13.09
CA ILE A 307 -1.68 -15.57 -11.73
C ILE A 307 -2.49 -14.30 -11.50
N LEU A 308 -1.99 -13.12 -11.89
CA LEU A 308 -2.74 -11.87 -11.74
C LEU A 308 -4.03 -11.86 -12.58
N LEU A 309 -3.98 -12.41 -13.80
CA LEU A 309 -5.16 -12.52 -14.67
C LEU A 309 -6.17 -13.56 -14.15
N LEU A 310 -5.70 -14.66 -13.55
CA LEU A 310 -6.55 -15.67 -12.94
C LEU A 310 -7.21 -15.14 -11.66
N ALA A 311 -6.49 -14.37 -10.84
CA ALA A 311 -7.05 -13.68 -9.69
C ALA A 311 -8.19 -12.74 -10.13
N LEU A 312 -8.00 -11.99 -11.22
CA LEU A 312 -9.04 -11.14 -11.77
C LEU A 312 -10.30 -11.93 -12.16
N ARG A 313 -10.14 -13.09 -12.82
CA ARG A 313 -11.23 -13.98 -13.25
C ARG A 313 -11.92 -14.72 -12.11
N SER A 314 -11.23 -14.89 -10.97
CA SER A 314 -11.82 -15.55 -9.80
C SER A 314 -12.88 -14.69 -9.11
N SER A 315 -12.94 -13.39 -9.43
CA SER A 315 -13.92 -12.44 -8.89
C SER A 315 -15.34 -12.81 -9.33
N PRO A 316 -16.35 -12.67 -8.46
CA PRO A 316 -17.73 -13.02 -8.80
C PRO A 316 -18.22 -12.15 -9.97
N THR A 317 -18.75 -12.79 -11.01
CA THR A 317 -19.45 -12.13 -12.13
C THR A 317 -20.87 -11.75 -11.73
#